data_AF-A0A8M1MMI0-F1
#
_entry.id   AF-A0A8M1MMI0-F1
#
_cell.length_a   1.000
_cell.length_b   1.000
_cell.length_c   1.000
_cell.angle_alpha   90.00
_cell.angle_beta   90.00
_cell.angle_gamma   90.00
#
_symmetry.space_group_name_H-M   'P 1'
#
loop_
_entity.id
_entity.type
_entity.pdbx_description
1 polymer ?
#
loop_
_entity_poly.entity_id
_entity_poly.type
_entity_poly.pdbx_seq_one_letter_code
_entity_poly.pdbx_strand_id
1 'polypeptide(L)'
;MLSGQDPLEWRVRKRWLFSGSAFPGSGPGPGLLCERSCSRRCLLAGPPDPRCRLACPVSAVNLAARLEEERGGAGPAGRRPGGQEGPAGGGGGTGTKMSNRVVCREASHAGSWYTASGPQLNAQLEGWLSQVQSTKRPARAIIAPHAGYTYCGSCAAHAYKQVDPSITRRIFILGPSHHVPLSRCALSSVDIYRTPLYDLRIDQKIYGELWKTGMFERMSLQTDEDEHSIEMHLPYTAKAMESHKDEFTIIPVLVGALSESKEQEFGKLFSKYLADPSNLFVVSSDFCHWGQRFRYSYYDESQGEIYRSIEHLDKMGMSIIEQLDPVSFSNYLKKYHNTICGRHPIGVLLNAITELQKNGMNMSFSFLNYAQSSQCRNWQDSSVSYAAGALTVH
;
A
#
# COMPACT_ATOMS: atom_id res chain seq x y z
N MET A 1 -21.60 -77.28 20.98
CA MET A 1 -22.70 -76.55 20.32
C MET A 1 -22.20 -75.12 20.10
N LEU A 2 -21.59 -74.86 18.93
CA LEU A 2 -22.14 -74.02 17.83
C LEU A 2 -22.45 -72.60 18.31
N SER A 3 -21.85 -71.51 17.82
CA SER A 3 -21.28 -71.15 16.51
C SER A 3 -20.46 -69.84 16.71
N GLY A 4 -19.47 -69.38 15.93
CA GLY A 4 -18.89 -69.68 14.61
C GLY A 4 -18.24 -68.35 14.16
N GLN A 5 -16.91 -68.20 14.27
CA GLN A 5 -15.89 -68.11 13.20
C GLN A 5 -15.82 -66.78 12.39
N ASP A 6 -14.56 -66.33 12.27
CA ASP A 6 -14.00 -65.11 11.67
C ASP A 6 -13.50 -65.43 10.21
N PRO A 7 -12.61 -64.65 9.57
CA PRO A 7 -12.75 -63.55 8.59
C PRO A 7 -12.40 -63.95 7.12
N LEU A 8 -12.48 -63.04 6.13
CA LEU A 8 -11.75 -63.20 4.85
C LEU A 8 -11.53 -61.91 4.03
N GLU A 9 -10.27 -61.68 3.67
CA GLU A 9 -9.77 -60.79 2.62
C GLU A 9 -10.24 -61.24 1.21
N TRP A 10 -10.27 -60.30 0.25
CA TRP A 10 -9.92 -60.61 -1.13
C TRP A 10 -9.19 -59.45 -1.83
N ARG A 11 -8.00 -59.76 -2.37
CA ARG A 11 -7.31 -59.01 -3.43
C ARG A 11 -7.68 -59.63 -4.78
N VAL A 12 -7.93 -58.82 -5.81
CA VAL A 12 -7.69 -59.22 -7.22
C VAL A 12 -6.99 -58.08 -7.96
N ARG A 13 -5.81 -58.41 -8.50
CA ARG A 13 -5.05 -57.66 -9.50
C ARG A 13 -5.66 -57.89 -10.89
N LYS A 14 -5.70 -56.88 -11.76
CA LYS A 14 -5.36 -57.06 -13.19
C LYS A 14 -4.56 -55.88 -13.73
N ARG A 15 -3.53 -56.28 -14.45
CA ARG A 15 -2.45 -55.54 -15.11
C ARG A 15 -2.84 -55.44 -16.58
N TRP A 16 -2.60 -54.30 -17.23
CA TRP A 16 -2.37 -54.28 -18.67
C TRP A 16 -1.01 -53.64 -18.93
N LEU A 17 -0.20 -54.42 -19.64
CA LEU A 17 1.11 -54.10 -20.20
C LEU A 17 0.90 -53.37 -21.53
N PHE A 18 1.74 -52.38 -21.85
CA PHE A 18 2.35 -52.24 -23.17
C PHE A 18 3.68 -51.48 -23.05
N SER A 19 4.78 -52.22 -23.21
CA SER A 19 6.03 -51.79 -23.86
C SER A 19 5.77 -51.68 -25.37
N GLY A 20 6.41 -50.87 -26.22
CA GLY A 20 7.62 -50.06 -26.20
C GLY A 20 7.97 -49.70 -27.66
N SER A 21 9.11 -49.03 -27.90
CA SER A 21 9.70 -48.57 -29.18
C SER A 21 9.05 -47.37 -29.88
N ALA A 22 9.73 -46.52 -30.66
CA ALA A 22 11.10 -46.00 -30.76
C ALA A 22 11.04 -44.81 -31.77
N PHE A 23 11.93 -43.83 -31.59
CA PHE A 23 12.24 -42.61 -32.40
C PHE A 23 12.32 -42.81 -33.93
N PRO A 24 12.21 -41.76 -34.82
CA PRO A 24 13.11 -40.59 -34.79
C PRO A 24 12.58 -39.22 -35.31
N GLY A 25 13.33 -38.15 -34.96
CA GLY A 25 13.73 -37.14 -35.96
C GLY A 25 13.37 -35.67 -35.72
N SER A 26 14.43 -34.84 -35.61
CA SER A 26 14.57 -33.41 -35.96
C SER A 26 14.09 -32.30 -35.00
N GLY A 27 15.07 -31.56 -34.44
CA GLY A 27 14.91 -30.16 -33.99
C GLY A 27 14.92 -29.17 -35.17
N PRO A 28 15.03 -27.82 -34.98
CA PRO A 28 15.70 -27.12 -33.88
C PRO A 28 14.93 -25.90 -33.27
N GLY A 29 15.45 -25.36 -32.16
CA GLY A 29 15.40 -23.92 -31.85
C GLY A 29 14.59 -23.48 -30.61
N PRO A 30 15.16 -22.67 -29.69
CA PRO A 30 14.42 -22.09 -28.57
C PRO A 30 13.68 -20.83 -29.04
N GLY A 31 12.36 -20.89 -29.05
CA GLY A 31 11.51 -19.71 -29.24
C GLY A 31 11.48 -18.90 -27.95
N LEU A 32 12.17 -17.75 -27.94
CA LEU A 32 11.89 -16.66 -27.01
C LEU A 32 10.40 -16.30 -27.13
N LEU A 33 9.59 -16.63 -26.12
CA LEU A 33 8.30 -16.00 -25.94
C LEU A 33 8.54 -14.65 -25.26
N CYS A 34 8.72 -13.66 -26.12
CA CYS A 34 8.76 -12.25 -25.79
C CYS A 34 7.43 -11.83 -25.13
N GLU A 35 7.50 -11.42 -23.86
CA GLU A 35 6.47 -10.63 -23.18
C GLU A 35 6.27 -9.30 -23.93
N ARG A 36 5.35 -9.26 -24.89
CA ARG A 36 4.81 -8.01 -25.45
C ARG A 36 3.37 -8.20 -25.89
N SER A 37 2.42 -7.79 -25.06
CA SER A 37 1.11 -7.32 -25.55
C SER A 37 0.34 -6.49 -24.51
N CYS A 38 0.77 -5.24 -24.30
CA CYS A 38 -0.18 -4.13 -24.17
C CYS A 38 0.55 -2.78 -24.28
N SER A 39 0.93 -2.41 -25.50
CA SER A 39 1.16 -1.02 -25.86
C SER A 39 1.07 -0.86 -27.37
N ARG A 40 0.13 0.00 -27.79
CA ARG A 40 -0.10 0.59 -29.13
C ARG A 40 -0.89 -0.24 -30.15
N ARG A 41 -2.18 0.11 -30.27
CA ARG A 41 -2.80 0.55 -31.54
C ARG A 41 -4.14 1.26 -31.24
N CYS A 42 -4.09 2.60 -31.16
CA CYS A 42 -5.25 3.46 -31.39
C CYS A 42 -4.75 4.73 -32.09
N LEU A 43 -4.57 4.63 -33.40
CA LEU A 43 -4.58 5.76 -34.32
C LEU A 43 -5.39 5.27 -35.51
N LEU A 44 -6.64 5.76 -35.63
CA LEU A 44 -7.36 6.14 -36.85
C LEU A 44 -8.87 6.33 -36.54
N ALA A 45 -9.26 7.60 -36.52
CA ALA A 45 -10.52 8.25 -36.93
C ALA A 45 -11.92 7.73 -36.48
N GLY A 46 -12.66 8.61 -35.77
CA GLY A 46 -14.12 8.66 -35.68
C GLY A 46 -14.57 9.71 -34.63
N PRO A 47 -15.63 10.52 -34.86
CA PRO A 47 -16.05 11.54 -33.89
C PRO A 47 -16.70 10.89 -32.66
N PRO A 48 -16.66 11.54 -31.47
CA PRO A 48 -17.16 10.94 -30.24
C PRO A 48 -18.70 10.86 -30.23
N ASP A 49 -19.22 9.68 -29.90
CA ASP A 49 -20.64 9.43 -29.60
C ASP A 49 -21.03 10.10 -28.27
N PRO A 50 -22.06 10.95 -28.22
CA PRO A 50 -22.48 11.65 -27.00
C PRO A 50 -23.19 10.76 -25.96
N ARG A 51 -23.28 9.45 -26.13
CA ARG A 51 -23.98 8.54 -25.19
C ARG A 51 -23.11 7.76 -24.20
N CYS A 52 -21.82 8.03 -24.12
CA CYS A 52 -20.94 7.41 -23.11
C CYS A 52 -20.77 8.31 -21.87
N ARG A 53 -21.74 8.31 -20.96
CA ARG A 53 -21.60 8.84 -19.59
C ARG A 53 -22.29 7.90 -18.60
N LEU A 54 -21.58 7.60 -17.49
CA LEU A 54 -21.89 6.76 -16.31
C LEU A 54 -21.01 5.50 -16.25
N ALA A 55 -20.26 5.17 -15.19
CA ALA A 55 -20.09 5.81 -13.90
C ALA A 55 -18.80 5.30 -13.22
N CYS A 56 -18.04 6.22 -12.63
CA CYS A 56 -17.09 5.97 -11.54
C CYS A 56 -17.58 6.86 -10.38
N PRO A 57 -18.07 6.34 -9.25
CA PRO A 57 -18.32 7.16 -8.07
C PRO A 57 -17.02 7.13 -7.26
N VAL A 58 -16.27 8.22 -7.04
CA VAL A 58 -16.66 9.44 -6.32
C VAL A 58 -15.77 10.58 -6.81
N SER A 59 -16.32 11.55 -7.56
CA SER A 59 -15.69 12.85 -7.85
C SER A 59 -16.63 13.65 -8.76
N ALA A 60 -17.76 14.11 -8.23
CA ALA A 60 -18.60 15.10 -8.92
C ALA A 60 -19.66 15.69 -7.99
N VAL A 61 -19.27 16.25 -6.84
CA VAL A 61 -20.10 17.25 -6.16
C VAL A 61 -19.16 18.31 -5.59
N ASN A 62 -19.44 19.58 -5.93
CA ASN A 62 -18.80 20.82 -5.48
C ASN A 62 -17.53 21.30 -6.19
N LEU A 63 -17.71 21.77 -7.42
CA LEU A 63 -16.94 22.91 -7.93
C LEU A 63 -17.86 23.86 -8.71
N ALA A 64 -18.77 24.53 -7.99
CA ALA A 64 -19.57 25.63 -8.52
C ALA A 64 -20.06 26.54 -7.38
N ALA A 65 -19.12 27.24 -6.74
CA ALA A 65 -19.40 28.46 -5.97
C ALA A 65 -18.07 29.08 -5.52
N ARG A 66 -17.49 29.92 -6.39
CA ARG A 66 -16.54 31.02 -6.08
C ARG A 66 -15.86 31.38 -7.37
N LEU A 67 -16.41 32.36 -8.09
CA LEU A 67 -15.71 33.23 -9.04
C LEU A 67 -16.74 34.22 -9.62
N GLU A 68 -17.28 35.11 -8.80
CA GLU A 68 -17.94 36.33 -9.28
C GLU A 68 -17.79 37.41 -8.20
N GLU A 69 -16.64 38.09 -8.20
CA GLU A 69 -16.54 39.51 -7.87
C GLU A 69 -15.10 39.94 -8.13
N GLU A 70 -14.86 40.49 -9.31
CA GLU A 70 -14.03 41.69 -9.53
C GLU A 70 -13.83 41.87 -11.04
N ARG A 71 -14.67 42.72 -11.63
CA ARG A 71 -14.34 43.58 -12.79
C ARG A 71 -15.53 44.47 -13.12
N GLY A 72 -15.32 45.78 -13.00
CA GLY A 72 -16.03 46.76 -13.81
C GLY A 72 -16.61 47.94 -13.04
N GLY A 73 -15.84 49.03 -12.95
CA GLY A 73 -16.33 50.34 -12.49
C GLY A 73 -15.38 51.45 -12.89
N ALA A 74 -15.41 51.84 -14.17
CA ALA A 74 -14.64 52.96 -14.72
C ALA A 74 -15.20 54.31 -14.25
N GLY A 75 -14.32 55.26 -13.90
CA GLY A 75 -14.63 56.67 -13.64
C GLY A 75 -13.69 57.59 -14.42
N PRO A 76 -14.15 58.77 -14.92
CA PRO A 76 -13.41 59.52 -15.93
C PRO A 76 -12.47 60.61 -15.38
N ALA A 77 -11.39 60.77 -16.15
CA ALA A 77 -10.53 61.93 -16.45
C ALA A 77 -10.53 63.20 -15.55
N GLY A 78 -9.32 63.57 -15.10
CA GLY A 78 -8.91 64.93 -14.72
C GLY A 78 -7.47 65.21 -15.18
N ARG A 79 -7.21 66.41 -15.73
CA ARG A 79 -5.97 66.84 -16.43
C ARG A 79 -4.91 67.46 -15.49
N ARG A 80 -3.61 67.09 -15.73
CA ARG A 80 -2.32 67.86 -15.80
C ARG A 80 -1.86 68.80 -14.64
N PRO A 81 -0.58 69.30 -14.59
CA PRO A 81 0.71 68.86 -15.20
C PRO A 81 1.99 68.95 -14.29
N GLY A 82 3.13 68.44 -14.78
CA GLY A 82 4.52 68.85 -14.42
C GLY A 82 5.25 67.93 -13.41
N GLY A 83 6.52 67.55 -13.52
CA GLY A 83 7.58 67.86 -14.49
C GLY A 83 8.88 67.11 -14.14
N GLN A 84 9.86 67.24 -15.05
CA GLN A 84 11.32 67.06 -14.94
C GLN A 84 11.97 65.66 -14.87
N GLU A 85 13.01 65.57 -15.70
CA GLU A 85 13.95 64.50 -15.98
C GLU A 85 15.07 64.38 -14.91
N GLY A 86 15.72 63.22 -14.84
CA GLY A 86 17.01 63.03 -14.18
C GLY A 86 17.45 61.56 -14.14
N PRO A 87 18.61 61.18 -14.70
CA PRO A 87 19.05 59.78 -14.82
C PRO A 87 20.06 59.36 -13.74
N ALA A 88 20.36 58.06 -13.75
CA ALA A 88 21.57 57.37 -13.24
C ALA A 88 21.40 56.51 -11.97
N GLY A 89 22.04 55.35 -12.01
CA GLY A 89 22.43 54.60 -10.81
C GLY A 89 22.29 53.09 -10.96
N GLY A 90 23.38 52.43 -11.32
CA GLY A 90 23.45 50.97 -11.47
C GLY A 90 23.37 50.20 -10.14
N GLY A 91 23.21 48.89 -10.28
CA GLY A 91 23.18 47.96 -9.17
C GLY A 91 22.73 46.59 -9.62
N GLY A 92 23.57 45.91 -10.41
CA GLY A 92 23.39 44.50 -10.75
C GLY A 92 23.52 43.63 -9.50
N GLY A 93 22.43 43.48 -8.76
CA GLY A 93 22.27 42.42 -7.78
C GLY A 93 21.74 41.19 -8.49
N THR A 94 22.59 40.19 -8.73
CA THR A 94 22.14 38.83 -9.02
C THR A 94 21.46 38.29 -7.78
N GLY A 95 20.18 38.66 -7.59
CA GLY A 95 19.30 38.01 -6.64
C GLY A 95 19.15 36.57 -7.09
N THR A 96 19.89 35.67 -6.46
CA THR A 96 19.58 34.24 -6.49
C THR A 96 18.13 34.12 -6.03
N LYS A 97 17.21 33.88 -6.97
CA LYS A 97 15.81 33.59 -6.64
C LYS A 97 15.83 32.43 -5.67
N MET A 98 15.54 32.71 -4.38
CA MET A 98 15.19 31.68 -3.41
C MET A 98 14.06 30.88 -4.06
N SER A 99 14.36 29.64 -4.47
CA SER A 99 13.33 28.80 -5.05
C SER A 99 12.30 28.57 -3.95
N ASN A 100 11.04 28.84 -4.26
CA ASN A 100 9.93 28.66 -3.35
C ASN A 100 9.69 27.14 -3.23
N ARG A 101 10.58 26.44 -2.53
CA ARG A 101 10.52 24.98 -2.35
C ARG A 101 9.34 24.68 -1.43
N VAL A 102 8.38 23.91 -1.92
CA VAL A 102 7.33 23.36 -1.07
C VAL A 102 7.95 22.35 -0.11
N VAL A 103 7.75 22.55 1.18
CA VAL A 103 8.33 21.74 2.27
C VAL A 103 7.33 20.78 2.91
N CYS A 104 6.04 20.94 2.62
CA CYS A 104 4.95 20.14 3.18
C CYS A 104 4.18 19.40 2.08
N ARG A 105 3.82 18.15 2.36
CA ARG A 105 2.76 17.42 1.68
C ARG A 105 1.46 17.66 2.44
N GLU A 106 0.42 18.12 1.75
CA GLU A 106 -0.90 18.30 2.34
C GLU A 106 -1.57 16.96 2.67
N ALA A 107 -2.54 17.01 3.59
CA ALA A 107 -3.42 15.89 3.92
C ALA A 107 -4.55 15.80 2.86
N SER A 108 -4.17 15.49 1.62
CA SER A 108 -5.02 15.61 0.42
C SER A 108 -6.28 14.74 0.44
N HIS A 109 -6.30 13.66 1.22
CA HIS A 109 -7.45 12.74 1.34
C HIS A 109 -8.28 12.99 2.62
N ALA A 110 -7.92 14.00 3.43
CA ALA A 110 -8.71 14.42 4.57
C ALA A 110 -10.06 14.99 4.12
N GLY A 111 -11.13 14.59 4.81
CA GLY A 111 -12.51 15.01 4.52
C GLY A 111 -13.24 14.09 3.54
N SER A 112 -12.55 13.14 2.90
CA SER A 112 -13.16 12.14 2.03
C SER A 112 -12.88 10.71 2.50
N TRP A 113 -11.62 10.36 2.77
CA TRP A 113 -11.23 9.02 3.23
C TRP A 113 -11.24 8.88 4.75
N TYR A 114 -10.97 9.99 5.44
CA TYR A 114 -11.01 10.09 6.91
C TYR A 114 -11.44 11.50 7.32
N THR A 115 -11.88 11.66 8.56
CA THR A 115 -12.41 12.93 9.09
C THR A 115 -11.34 14.03 9.08
N ALA A 116 -11.61 15.17 8.43
CA ALA A 116 -10.68 16.31 8.38
C ALA A 116 -10.56 17.06 9.73
N SER A 117 -11.57 16.98 10.59
CA SER A 117 -11.55 17.62 11.91
C SER A 117 -10.64 16.85 12.87
N GLY A 118 -9.52 17.45 13.27
CA GLY A 118 -8.56 16.87 14.21
C GLY A 118 -9.18 16.31 15.50
N PRO A 119 -9.98 17.09 16.26
CA PRO A 119 -10.62 16.60 17.47
C PRO A 119 -11.53 15.38 17.25
N GLN A 120 -12.31 15.36 16.17
CA GLN A 120 -13.20 14.24 15.85
C GLN A 120 -12.40 13.00 15.43
N LEU A 121 -11.39 13.18 14.58
CA LEU A 121 -10.53 12.09 14.14
C LEU A 121 -9.77 11.47 15.32
N ASN A 122 -9.25 12.30 16.23
CA ASN A 122 -8.59 11.84 17.45
C ASN A 122 -9.53 10.96 18.30
N ALA A 123 -10.77 11.40 18.51
CA ALA A 123 -11.76 10.65 19.28
C ALA A 123 -12.16 9.33 18.60
N GLN A 124 -12.29 9.31 17.26
CA GLN A 124 -12.55 8.09 16.49
C GLN A 124 -11.43 7.06 16.67
N LEU A 125 -10.17 7.50 16.49
CA LEU A 125 -9.01 6.63 16.62
C LEU A 125 -8.83 6.13 18.06
N GLU A 126 -9.03 6.99 19.06
CA GLU A 126 -9.06 6.61 20.49
C GLU A 126 -10.13 5.54 20.76
N GLY A 127 -11.33 5.73 20.22
CA GLY A 127 -12.44 4.80 20.34
C GLY A 127 -12.11 3.41 19.81
N TRP A 128 -11.44 3.30 18.65
CA TRP A 128 -11.02 2.00 18.11
C TRP A 128 -9.82 1.40 18.85
N LEU A 129 -8.81 2.21 19.19
CA LEU A 129 -7.63 1.74 19.92
C LEU A 129 -7.99 1.22 21.32
N SER A 130 -8.94 1.84 22.01
CA SER A 130 -9.38 1.43 23.35
C SER A 130 -10.09 0.06 23.36
N GLN A 131 -10.68 -0.36 22.24
CA GLN A 131 -11.33 -1.67 22.08
C GLN A 131 -10.33 -2.83 21.91
N VAL A 132 -9.05 -2.53 21.68
CA VAL A 132 -8.01 -3.53 21.42
C VAL A 132 -7.08 -3.65 22.64
N GLN A 133 -6.79 -4.89 23.04
CA GLN A 133 -5.74 -5.19 24.02
C GLN A 133 -4.37 -5.29 23.34
N SER A 134 -3.33 -4.78 23.99
CA SER A 134 -1.95 -4.95 23.53
C SER A 134 -1.46 -6.37 23.82
N THR A 135 -1.18 -7.16 22.79
CA THR A 135 -0.74 -8.56 22.89
C THR A 135 0.56 -8.86 22.17
N LYS A 136 1.06 -7.93 21.35
CA LYS A 136 2.27 -8.07 20.51
C LYS A 136 3.22 -6.87 20.63
N ARG A 137 3.21 -6.16 21.76
CA ARG A 137 4.15 -5.07 22.03
C ARG A 137 5.55 -5.61 22.39
N PRO A 138 6.64 -4.94 21.98
CA PRO A 138 6.70 -3.90 20.96
C PRO A 138 6.71 -4.50 19.55
N ALA A 139 5.79 -4.08 18.69
CA ALA A 139 5.80 -4.49 17.28
C ALA A 139 7.00 -3.85 16.54
N ARG A 140 7.75 -4.66 15.78
CA ARG A 140 8.82 -4.22 14.88
C ARG A 140 8.32 -3.91 13.47
N ALA A 141 7.24 -4.56 13.06
CA ALA A 141 6.51 -4.25 11.85
C ALA A 141 5.02 -4.50 12.07
N ILE A 142 4.18 -3.84 11.29
CA ILE A 142 2.75 -4.11 11.21
C ILE A 142 2.31 -4.21 9.75
N ILE A 143 1.33 -5.06 9.47
CA ILE A 143 0.53 -4.97 8.24
C ILE A 143 -0.82 -4.39 8.61
N ALA A 144 -1.26 -3.35 7.91
CA ALA A 144 -2.52 -2.68 8.17
C ALA A 144 -3.18 -2.19 6.87
N PRO A 145 -4.53 -2.11 6.84
CA PRO A 145 -5.29 -1.70 5.65
C PRO A 145 -5.17 -0.20 5.37
N HIS A 146 -5.48 0.20 4.13
CA HIS A 146 -5.48 1.59 3.65
C HIS A 146 -6.78 1.98 2.91
N ALA A 147 -7.89 1.30 3.19
CA ALA A 147 -9.20 1.82 2.81
C ALA A 147 -9.61 3.04 3.67
N GLY A 148 -10.73 3.68 3.32
CA GLY A 148 -11.32 4.75 4.13
C GLY A 148 -11.65 4.27 5.54
N TYR A 149 -11.46 5.14 6.54
CA TYR A 149 -11.52 4.77 7.96
C TYR A 149 -12.89 4.23 8.41
N THR A 150 -13.98 4.64 7.77
CA THR A 150 -15.31 4.07 8.00
C THR A 150 -15.36 2.57 7.76
N TYR A 151 -14.55 2.04 6.83
CA TYR A 151 -14.57 0.62 6.45
C TYR A 151 -13.55 -0.21 7.24
N CYS A 152 -12.31 0.28 7.36
CA CYS A 152 -11.20 -0.51 7.92
C CYS A 152 -10.57 0.09 9.18
N GLY A 153 -11.11 1.21 9.70
CA GLY A 153 -10.55 1.94 10.84
C GLY A 153 -10.42 1.07 12.07
N SER A 154 -11.47 0.35 12.46
CA SER A 154 -11.42 -0.58 13.60
C SER A 154 -10.44 -1.72 13.37
N CYS A 155 -10.34 -2.26 12.15
CA CYS A 155 -9.38 -3.31 11.83
C CYS A 155 -7.93 -2.83 12.03
N ALA A 156 -7.59 -1.63 11.51
CA ALA A 156 -6.24 -1.08 11.65
C ALA A 156 -5.82 -0.86 13.12
N ALA A 157 -6.76 -0.58 14.04
CA ALA A 157 -6.47 -0.45 15.47
C ALA A 157 -5.81 -1.71 16.05
N HIS A 158 -6.16 -2.91 15.56
CA HIS A 158 -5.57 -4.15 16.03
C HIS A 158 -4.05 -4.22 15.80
N ALA A 159 -3.57 -3.61 14.71
CA ALA A 159 -2.14 -3.47 14.41
C ALA A 159 -1.52 -2.31 15.21
N TYR A 160 -2.10 -1.11 15.14
CA TYR A 160 -1.51 0.07 15.78
C TYR A 160 -1.45 -0.01 17.31
N LYS A 161 -2.36 -0.74 17.96
CA LYS A 161 -2.31 -0.95 19.41
C LYS A 161 -1.05 -1.71 19.85
N GLN A 162 -0.39 -2.42 18.94
CA GLN A 162 0.84 -3.19 19.21
C GLN A 162 2.12 -2.35 19.07
N VAL A 163 2.02 -1.11 18.59
CA VAL A 163 3.13 -0.17 18.58
C VAL A 163 3.38 0.32 20.01
N ASP A 164 4.66 0.35 20.41
CA ASP A 164 5.07 0.87 21.71
C ASP A 164 5.74 2.24 21.54
N PRO A 165 5.05 3.34 21.90
CA PRO A 165 5.60 4.68 21.72
C PRO A 165 6.83 4.96 22.61
N SER A 166 7.01 4.20 23.69
CA SER A 166 8.19 4.35 24.56
C SER A 166 9.48 3.88 23.89
N ILE A 167 9.39 3.00 22.88
CA ILE A 167 10.53 2.37 22.19
C ILE A 167 10.68 2.90 20.76
N THR A 168 9.59 3.00 20.00
CA THR A 168 9.63 3.37 18.58
C THR A 168 10.03 4.84 18.39
N ARG A 169 10.97 5.10 17.50
CA ARG A 169 11.47 6.46 17.18
C ARG A 169 11.47 6.77 15.68
N ARG A 170 11.52 5.77 14.80
CA ARG A 170 11.54 5.97 13.34
C ARG A 170 10.57 5.01 12.67
N ILE A 171 9.64 5.54 11.90
CA ILE A 171 8.51 4.77 11.37
C ILE A 171 8.56 4.77 9.84
N PHE A 172 8.98 3.65 9.27
CA PHE A 172 8.92 3.41 7.83
C PHE A 172 7.48 3.11 7.44
N ILE A 173 6.98 3.74 6.38
CA ILE A 173 5.65 3.49 5.85
C ILE A 173 5.80 3.08 4.39
N LEU A 174 5.65 1.79 4.11
CA LEU A 174 5.76 1.21 2.78
C LEU A 174 4.36 1.07 2.18
N GLY A 175 3.99 1.96 1.26
CA GLY A 175 2.69 1.96 0.57
C GLY A 175 2.80 1.55 -0.90
N PRO A 176 1.88 0.74 -1.45
CA PRO A 176 1.86 0.47 -2.89
C PRO A 176 1.46 1.72 -3.70
N SER A 177 1.98 1.86 -4.92
CA SER A 177 1.51 2.85 -5.90
C SER A 177 0.24 2.39 -6.62
N HIS A 178 -0.81 3.20 -6.59
CA HIS A 178 -2.06 2.97 -7.33
C HIS A 178 -2.15 3.76 -8.63
N HIS A 179 -1.49 4.92 -8.69
CA HIS A 179 -1.71 5.92 -9.73
C HIS A 179 -0.61 5.91 -10.80
N VAL A 180 0.65 5.75 -10.39
CA VAL A 180 1.80 5.89 -11.28
C VAL A 180 2.46 4.54 -11.58
N PRO A 181 2.88 4.29 -12.83
CA PRO A 181 3.72 3.14 -13.16
C PRO A 181 5.10 3.34 -12.55
N LEU A 182 5.44 2.52 -11.58
CA LEU A 182 6.72 2.56 -10.88
C LEU A 182 7.28 1.14 -10.81
N SER A 183 8.52 0.93 -11.27
CA SER A 183 9.18 -0.40 -11.27
C SER A 183 10.17 -0.59 -10.12
N ARG A 184 10.26 0.43 -9.24
CA ARG A 184 11.18 0.54 -8.09
C ARG A 184 10.42 1.07 -6.88
N CYS A 185 11.15 1.62 -5.92
CA CYS A 185 10.58 2.43 -4.85
C CYS A 185 10.88 3.91 -5.09
N ALA A 186 10.06 4.80 -4.54
CA ALA A 186 10.26 6.24 -4.60
C ALA A 186 10.17 6.88 -3.22
N LEU A 187 10.92 7.96 -3.02
CA LEU A 187 10.96 8.76 -1.79
C LEU A 187 10.30 10.11 -2.02
N SER A 188 9.75 10.69 -0.95
CA SER A 188 9.17 12.04 -1.01
C SER A 188 10.21 13.11 -1.36
N SER A 189 9.75 14.23 -1.92
CA SER A 189 10.55 15.45 -2.18
C SER A 189 10.38 16.55 -1.14
N VAL A 190 9.43 16.38 -0.21
CA VAL A 190 9.14 17.31 0.89
C VAL A 190 9.83 16.87 2.19
N ASP A 191 9.66 17.67 3.25
CA ASP A 191 10.27 17.43 4.56
C ASP A 191 9.22 17.08 5.64
N ILE A 192 7.96 17.45 5.41
CA ILE A 192 6.85 17.33 6.36
C ILE A 192 5.63 16.73 5.67
N TYR A 193 4.95 15.80 6.34
CA TYR A 193 3.63 15.30 5.95
C TYR A 193 2.59 15.81 6.94
N ARG A 194 1.59 16.55 6.45
CA ARG A 194 0.55 17.11 7.31
C ARG A 194 -0.47 16.06 7.73
N THR A 195 -1.03 16.22 8.93
CA THR A 195 -2.19 15.42 9.38
C THR A 195 -3.17 16.30 10.15
N PRO A 196 -4.45 15.90 10.29
CA PRO A 196 -5.38 16.63 11.14
C PRO A 196 -5.03 16.67 12.64
N LEU A 197 -4.12 15.80 13.12
CA LEU A 197 -3.73 15.74 14.53
C LEU A 197 -2.51 16.64 14.81
N TYR A 198 -1.41 16.35 14.13
CA TYR A 198 -0.18 17.14 14.09
C TYR A 198 0.70 16.69 12.93
N ASP A 199 1.56 17.56 12.45
CA ASP A 199 2.40 17.30 11.29
C ASP A 199 3.59 16.38 11.63
N LEU A 200 3.94 15.50 10.69
CA LEU A 200 4.99 14.48 10.85
C LEU A 200 6.24 14.85 10.05
N ARG A 201 7.41 14.71 10.66
CA ARG A 201 8.70 15.04 10.04
C ARG A 201 9.35 13.83 9.38
N ILE A 202 9.88 14.01 8.18
CA ILE A 202 10.67 12.99 7.51
C ILE A 202 12.08 12.89 8.13
N ASP A 203 12.56 11.67 8.36
CA ASP A 203 13.92 11.43 8.83
C ASP A 203 14.94 11.72 7.73
N GLN A 204 15.52 12.91 7.76
CA GLN A 204 16.47 13.38 6.73
C GLN A 204 17.76 12.54 6.68
N LYS A 205 18.18 11.95 7.82
CA LYS A 205 19.37 11.11 7.86
C LYS A 205 19.14 9.82 7.08
N ILE A 206 18.06 9.10 7.40
CA ILE A 206 17.72 7.85 6.71
C ILE A 206 17.34 8.12 5.26
N TYR A 207 16.59 9.18 4.97
CA TYR A 207 16.30 9.57 3.59
C TYR A 207 17.56 9.81 2.76
N GLY A 208 18.57 10.47 3.35
CA GLY A 208 19.88 10.65 2.71
C GLY A 208 20.62 9.34 2.47
N GLU A 209 20.58 8.41 3.43
CA GLU A 209 21.16 7.06 3.29
C GLU A 209 20.47 6.25 2.18
N LEU A 210 19.13 6.23 2.18
CA LEU A 210 18.33 5.52 1.17
C LEU A 210 18.58 6.11 -0.22
N TRP A 211 18.60 7.43 -0.36
CA TRP A 211 18.86 8.08 -1.64
C TRP A 211 20.24 7.74 -2.22
N LYS A 212 21.28 7.71 -1.38
CA LYS A 212 22.67 7.39 -1.79
C LYS A 212 22.84 5.97 -2.32
N THR A 213 21.89 5.06 -2.08
CA THR A 213 21.92 3.72 -2.67
C THR A 213 21.73 3.73 -4.18
N GLY A 214 21.15 4.80 -4.75
CA GLY A 214 20.78 4.87 -6.16
C GLY A 214 19.61 3.95 -6.55
N MET A 215 18.94 3.32 -5.58
CA MET A 215 17.84 2.38 -5.82
C MET A 215 16.46 3.05 -5.89
N PHE A 216 16.34 4.31 -5.45
CA PHE A 216 15.07 5.01 -5.32
C PHE A 216 14.90 6.10 -6.38
N GLU A 217 13.67 6.27 -6.84
CA GLU A 217 13.23 7.46 -7.56
C GLU A 217 12.76 8.54 -6.58
N ARG A 218 12.53 9.76 -7.08
CA ARG A 218 11.98 10.86 -6.29
C ARG A 218 10.55 11.13 -6.76
N MET A 219 9.58 11.09 -5.86
CA MET A 219 8.20 11.45 -6.18
C MET A 219 8.09 12.95 -6.42
N SER A 220 7.32 13.34 -7.45
CA SER A 220 6.83 14.70 -7.56
C SER A 220 5.82 14.98 -6.44
N LEU A 221 5.65 16.24 -6.02
CA LEU A 221 4.63 16.59 -5.02
C LEU A 221 3.23 16.14 -5.45
N GLN A 222 2.91 16.25 -6.73
CA GLN A 222 1.63 15.79 -7.27
C GLN A 222 1.44 14.28 -7.06
N THR A 223 2.45 13.46 -7.40
CA THR A 223 2.40 12.01 -7.17
C THR A 223 2.24 11.69 -5.69
N ASP A 224 2.95 12.44 -4.85
CA ASP A 224 2.92 12.25 -3.40
C ASP A 224 1.53 12.53 -2.83
N GLU A 225 0.90 13.64 -3.23
CA GLU A 225 -0.44 14.05 -2.77
C GLU A 225 -1.58 13.28 -3.45
N ASP A 226 -1.40 12.74 -4.66
CA ASP A 226 -2.42 11.89 -5.32
C ASP A 226 -2.48 10.47 -4.70
N GLU A 227 -1.38 9.98 -4.14
CA GLU A 227 -1.33 8.66 -3.52
C GLU A 227 -1.88 8.65 -2.09
N HIS A 228 -2.72 7.66 -1.77
CA HIS A 228 -3.38 7.53 -0.47
C HIS A 228 -2.82 6.39 0.39
N SER A 229 -2.14 5.42 -0.21
CA SER A 229 -1.72 4.20 0.51
C SER A 229 -0.78 4.48 1.68
N ILE A 230 0.07 5.50 1.58
CA ILE A 230 0.91 5.99 2.68
C ILE A 230 0.11 6.90 3.62
N GLU A 231 -0.74 7.76 3.07
CA GLU A 231 -1.49 8.78 3.82
C GLU A 231 -2.41 8.17 4.87
N MET A 232 -3.07 7.05 4.55
CA MET A 232 -3.99 6.38 5.48
C MET A 232 -3.33 5.91 6.77
N HIS A 233 -2.00 5.82 6.81
CA HIS A 233 -1.24 5.45 7.99
C HIS A 233 -0.79 6.66 8.83
N LEU A 234 -0.85 7.88 8.31
CA LEU A 234 -0.32 9.06 9.02
C LEU A 234 -1.16 9.42 10.26
N PRO A 235 -2.51 9.52 10.19
CA PRO A 235 -3.29 9.84 11.38
C PRO A 235 -3.18 8.76 12.47
N TYR A 236 -3.21 7.50 12.08
CA TYR A 236 -3.05 6.38 13.02
C TYR A 236 -1.67 6.35 13.67
N THR A 237 -0.61 6.67 12.91
CA THR A 237 0.75 6.80 13.43
C THR A 237 0.86 7.97 14.40
N ALA A 238 0.33 9.13 14.01
CA ALA A 238 0.27 10.31 14.87
C ALA A 238 -0.48 10.01 16.17
N LYS A 239 -1.59 9.26 16.11
CA LYS A 239 -2.34 8.87 17.30
C LYS A 239 -1.56 7.89 18.18
N ALA A 240 -0.99 6.83 17.61
CA ALA A 240 -0.26 5.82 18.38
C ALA A 240 0.98 6.39 19.09
N MET A 241 1.59 7.42 18.50
CA MET A 241 2.80 8.07 19.01
C MET A 241 2.53 9.36 19.79
N GLU A 242 1.28 9.69 20.12
CA GLU A 242 0.90 10.99 20.68
C GLU A 242 1.68 11.39 21.95
N SER A 243 2.03 10.41 22.79
CA SER A 243 2.78 10.63 24.05
C SER A 243 4.24 11.01 23.84
N HIS A 244 4.79 10.76 22.64
CA HIS A 244 6.18 11.02 22.26
C HIS A 244 6.22 11.80 20.93
N LYS A 245 5.22 12.67 20.70
CA LYS A 245 4.96 13.30 19.39
C LYS A 245 6.15 14.06 18.78
N ASP A 246 7.04 14.57 19.62
CA ASP A 246 8.19 15.38 19.19
C ASP A 246 9.49 14.56 19.06
N GLU A 247 9.46 13.28 19.43
CA GLU A 247 10.63 12.39 19.53
C GLU A 247 10.74 11.36 18.41
N PHE A 248 9.82 11.36 17.44
CA PHE A 248 9.84 10.42 16.33
C PHE A 248 9.83 11.09 14.94
N THR A 249 10.25 10.32 13.94
CA THR A 249 10.26 10.70 12.52
C THR A 249 9.65 9.58 11.67
N ILE A 250 9.21 9.94 10.46
CA ILE A 250 8.68 9.00 9.47
C ILE A 250 9.61 8.84 8.27
N ILE A 251 9.51 7.69 7.60
CA ILE A 251 10.23 7.36 6.36
C ILE A 251 9.20 6.82 5.36
N PRO A 252 8.45 7.69 4.67
CA PRO A 252 7.49 7.25 3.67
C PRO A 252 8.22 6.69 2.45
N VAL A 253 7.79 5.55 1.94
CA VAL A 253 8.35 4.91 0.75
C VAL A 253 7.22 4.39 -0.11
N LEU A 254 7.11 4.94 -1.32
CA LEU A 254 6.17 4.43 -2.31
C LEU A 254 6.80 3.23 -3.00
N VAL A 255 6.12 2.08 -2.95
CA VAL A 255 6.57 0.82 -3.52
C VAL A 255 5.80 0.56 -4.81
N GLY A 256 6.53 0.44 -5.92
CA GLY A 256 5.94 0.15 -7.22
C GLY A 256 5.64 -1.34 -7.46
N ALA A 257 5.42 -1.68 -8.73
CA ALA A 257 5.33 -3.04 -9.23
C ALA A 257 6.73 -3.66 -9.31
N LEU A 258 7.22 -4.15 -8.17
CA LEU A 258 8.55 -4.76 -8.07
C LEU A 258 8.58 -6.14 -8.73
N SER A 259 9.71 -6.48 -9.35
CA SER A 259 10.03 -7.88 -9.67
C SER A 259 10.48 -8.62 -8.40
N GLU A 260 10.42 -9.95 -8.40
CA GLU A 260 10.90 -10.78 -7.28
C GLU A 260 12.34 -10.46 -6.89
N SER A 261 13.22 -10.22 -7.87
CA SER A 261 14.61 -9.78 -7.63
C SER A 261 14.66 -8.42 -6.92
N LYS A 262 13.77 -7.48 -7.25
CA LYS A 262 13.72 -6.18 -6.58
C LYS A 262 13.14 -6.29 -5.18
N GLU A 263 12.16 -7.16 -4.94
CA GLU A 263 11.67 -7.46 -3.58
C GLU A 263 12.80 -8.01 -2.70
N GLN A 264 13.64 -8.90 -3.23
CA GLN A 264 14.84 -9.41 -2.56
C GLN A 264 15.87 -8.31 -2.28
N GLU A 265 16.20 -7.49 -3.28
CA GLU A 265 17.17 -6.39 -3.14
C GLU A 265 16.70 -5.35 -2.11
N PHE A 266 15.45 -4.88 -2.20
CA PHE A 266 14.89 -3.93 -1.24
C PHE A 266 14.72 -4.55 0.14
N GLY A 267 14.30 -5.82 0.23
CA GLY A 267 14.21 -6.54 1.50
C GLY A 267 15.58 -6.58 2.19
N LYS A 268 16.63 -6.94 1.45
CA LYS A 268 18.01 -6.91 1.96
C LYS A 268 18.44 -5.50 2.38
N LEU A 269 18.13 -4.47 1.59
CA LEU A 269 18.45 -3.08 1.94
C LEU A 269 17.75 -2.65 3.25
N PHE A 270 16.47 -2.97 3.40
CA PHE A 270 15.67 -2.57 4.56
C PHE A 270 15.95 -3.43 5.81
N SER A 271 16.52 -4.63 5.66
CA SER A 271 16.83 -5.54 6.77
C SER A 271 17.62 -4.88 7.90
N LYS A 272 18.65 -4.08 7.60
CA LYS A 272 19.46 -3.39 8.61
C LYS A 272 18.64 -2.38 9.44
N TYR A 273 17.63 -1.77 8.82
CA TYR A 273 16.72 -0.86 9.52
C TYR A 273 15.67 -1.65 10.31
N LEU A 274 15.21 -2.79 9.80
CA LEU A 274 14.29 -3.67 10.53
C LEU A 274 14.93 -4.27 11.79
N ALA A 275 16.25 -4.50 11.79
CA ALA A 275 16.99 -5.02 12.93
C ALA A 275 17.07 -4.03 14.12
N ASP A 276 17.01 -2.72 13.88
CA ASP A 276 17.13 -1.70 14.91
C ASP A 276 15.84 -1.62 15.77
N PRO A 277 15.93 -1.76 17.11
CA PRO A 277 14.78 -1.74 18.01
C PRO A 277 14.00 -0.43 18.04
N SER A 278 14.61 0.67 17.62
CA SER A 278 13.94 1.98 17.58
C SER A 278 13.14 2.19 16.28
N ASN A 279 13.15 1.23 15.36
CA ASN A 279 12.44 1.33 14.08
C ASN A 279 11.14 0.55 14.10
N LEU A 280 10.15 1.02 13.34
CA LEU A 280 8.91 0.33 13.03
C LEU A 280 8.69 0.34 11.51
N PHE A 281 8.25 -0.79 10.95
CA PHE A 281 7.80 -0.86 9.56
C PHE A 281 6.28 -1.02 9.48
N VAL A 282 5.59 0.00 8.99
CA VAL A 282 4.19 -0.06 8.59
C VAL A 282 4.12 -0.49 7.13
N VAL A 283 3.60 -1.69 6.88
CA VAL A 283 3.41 -2.24 5.54
C VAL A 283 1.92 -2.13 5.20
N SER A 284 1.64 -1.28 4.22
CA SER A 284 0.28 -0.91 3.84
C SER A 284 -0.31 -1.92 2.86
N SER A 285 -1.41 -2.57 3.23
CA SER A 285 -2.12 -3.47 2.32
C SER A 285 -3.56 -3.74 2.75
N ASP A 286 -4.48 -3.56 1.81
CA ASP A 286 -5.74 -4.31 1.78
C ASP A 286 -5.50 -5.72 1.20
N PHE A 287 -6.46 -6.62 1.41
CA PHE A 287 -6.42 -8.02 0.96
C PHE A 287 -7.32 -8.22 -0.26
N CYS A 288 -8.08 -9.31 -0.40
CA CYS A 288 -8.87 -9.59 -1.60
C CYS A 288 -9.83 -8.45 -1.97
N HIS A 289 -9.71 -7.94 -3.19
CA HIS A 289 -10.70 -7.11 -3.87
C HIS A 289 -11.52 -8.03 -4.78
N TRP A 290 -12.68 -8.47 -4.30
CA TRP A 290 -13.53 -9.43 -4.98
C TRP A 290 -14.73 -8.77 -5.67
N GLY A 291 -15.05 -9.21 -6.87
CA GLY A 291 -16.23 -8.83 -7.64
C GLY A 291 -15.89 -8.40 -9.07
N GLN A 292 -16.94 -8.33 -9.90
CA GLN A 292 -16.82 -8.01 -11.33
C GLN A 292 -16.08 -6.68 -11.58
N ARG A 293 -16.31 -5.66 -10.73
CA ARG A 293 -15.65 -4.34 -10.84
C ARG A 293 -14.11 -4.40 -10.73
N PHE A 294 -13.58 -5.43 -10.08
CA PHE A 294 -12.14 -5.65 -9.93
C PHE A 294 -11.59 -6.66 -10.94
N ARG A 295 -12.45 -7.24 -11.79
CA ARG A 295 -12.12 -8.36 -12.68
C ARG A 295 -11.49 -9.54 -11.93
N TYR A 296 -11.93 -9.76 -10.70
CA TYR A 296 -11.48 -10.86 -9.86
C TYR A 296 -12.68 -11.48 -9.14
N SER A 297 -12.98 -12.73 -9.46
CA SER A 297 -14.13 -13.45 -8.93
C SER A 297 -13.79 -14.91 -8.68
N TYR A 298 -12.57 -15.19 -8.22
CA TYR A 298 -12.18 -16.54 -7.80
C TYR A 298 -13.16 -17.04 -6.74
N TYR A 299 -13.59 -18.28 -6.88
CA TYR A 299 -14.54 -18.90 -5.98
C TYR A 299 -14.23 -20.39 -5.88
N ASP A 300 -13.97 -20.84 -4.65
CA ASP A 300 -13.83 -22.23 -4.27
C ASP A 300 -15.11 -22.68 -3.58
N GLU A 301 -15.94 -23.41 -4.33
CA GLU A 301 -17.23 -23.95 -3.87
C GLU A 301 -17.11 -24.83 -2.62
N SER A 302 -15.95 -25.45 -2.39
CA SER A 302 -15.74 -26.29 -1.21
C SER A 302 -15.77 -25.50 0.11
N GLN A 303 -15.61 -24.17 0.04
CA GLN A 303 -15.59 -23.28 1.20
C GLN A 303 -16.98 -22.72 1.57
N GLY A 304 -18.05 -23.07 0.84
CA GLY A 304 -19.41 -22.59 1.09
C GLY A 304 -19.71 -21.26 0.38
N GLU A 305 -20.37 -20.31 1.06
CA GLU A 305 -20.73 -19.02 0.45
C GLU A 305 -19.49 -18.23 -0.05
N ILE A 306 -19.67 -17.35 -1.05
CA ILE A 306 -18.58 -16.59 -1.68
C ILE A 306 -17.69 -15.88 -0.65
N TYR A 307 -18.29 -15.19 0.35
CA TYR A 307 -17.51 -14.51 1.38
C TYR A 307 -16.62 -15.45 2.23
N ARG A 308 -16.99 -16.72 2.38
CA ARG A 308 -16.18 -17.76 3.05
C ARG A 308 -15.04 -18.25 2.16
N SER A 309 -15.28 -18.38 0.84
CA SER A 309 -14.21 -18.63 -0.11
C SER A 309 -13.18 -17.49 -0.12
N ILE A 310 -13.63 -16.23 -0.09
CA ILE A 310 -12.76 -15.06 0.05
C ILE A 310 -11.96 -15.14 1.36
N GLU A 311 -12.64 -15.39 2.49
CA GLU A 311 -11.98 -15.53 3.80
C GLU A 311 -10.93 -16.65 3.81
N HIS A 312 -11.24 -17.81 3.23
CA HIS A 312 -10.29 -18.92 3.12
C HIS A 312 -9.08 -18.52 2.27
N LEU A 313 -9.32 -17.90 1.11
CA LEU A 313 -8.27 -17.45 0.21
C LEU A 313 -7.34 -16.44 0.89
N ASP A 314 -7.91 -15.45 1.59
CA ASP A 314 -7.13 -14.43 2.31
C ASP A 314 -6.38 -15.04 3.49
N LYS A 315 -7.03 -15.87 4.31
CA LYS A 315 -6.38 -16.55 5.45
C LYS A 315 -5.27 -17.50 5.03
N MET A 316 -5.35 -18.08 3.83
CA MET A 316 -4.24 -18.86 3.26
C MET A 316 -3.02 -17.97 3.02
N GLY A 317 -3.20 -16.81 2.39
CA GLY A 317 -2.14 -15.83 2.19
C GLY A 317 -1.58 -15.29 3.52
N MET A 318 -2.48 -14.97 4.47
CA MET A 318 -2.12 -14.53 5.82
C MET A 318 -1.27 -15.59 6.55
N SER A 319 -1.66 -16.86 6.51
CA SER A 319 -0.91 -17.95 7.16
C SER A 319 0.48 -18.12 6.54
N ILE A 320 0.64 -17.95 5.23
CA ILE A 320 1.95 -17.98 4.57
C ILE A 320 2.81 -16.79 5.03
N ILE A 321 2.22 -15.60 5.19
CA ILE A 321 2.95 -14.45 5.75
C ILE A 321 3.37 -14.73 7.20
N GLU A 322 2.54 -15.40 8.01
CA GLU A 322 2.89 -15.83 9.38
C GLU A 322 4.03 -16.86 9.41
N GLN A 323 4.21 -17.64 8.35
CA GLN A 323 5.36 -18.54 8.17
C GLN A 323 6.65 -17.81 7.81
N LEU A 324 6.60 -16.51 7.55
CA LEU A 324 7.76 -15.66 7.21
C LEU A 324 8.48 -16.10 5.93
N ASP A 325 7.76 -16.67 4.96
CA ASP A 325 8.32 -17.26 3.75
C ASP A 325 7.94 -16.45 2.47
N PRO A 326 8.89 -15.68 1.90
CA PRO A 326 8.64 -14.89 0.69
C PRO A 326 8.39 -15.75 -0.56
N VAL A 327 9.02 -16.93 -0.66
CA VAL A 327 8.89 -17.80 -1.83
C VAL A 327 7.50 -18.44 -1.85
N SER A 328 7.05 -18.94 -0.70
CA SER A 328 5.70 -19.48 -0.55
C SER A 328 4.63 -18.41 -0.82
N PHE A 329 4.85 -17.16 -0.39
CA PHE A 329 3.92 -16.05 -0.68
C PHE A 329 3.88 -15.72 -2.18
N SER A 330 5.03 -15.64 -2.85
CA SER A 330 5.13 -15.47 -4.32
C SER A 330 4.40 -16.59 -5.07
N ASN A 331 4.59 -17.85 -4.64
CA ASN A 331 3.90 -19.00 -5.24
C ASN A 331 2.37 -18.95 -5.03
N TYR A 332 1.90 -18.51 -3.87
CA TYR A 332 0.48 -18.28 -3.61
C TYR A 332 -0.11 -17.22 -4.54
N LEU A 333 0.59 -16.09 -4.73
CA LEU A 333 0.18 -15.03 -5.65
C LEU A 333 0.13 -15.53 -7.09
N LYS A 334 1.13 -16.29 -7.55
CA LYS A 334 1.14 -16.90 -8.90
C LYS A 334 0.03 -17.93 -9.09
N LYS A 335 -0.38 -18.63 -8.03
CA LYS A 335 -1.42 -19.66 -8.11
C LYS A 335 -2.82 -19.05 -8.18
N TYR A 336 -3.14 -18.15 -7.25
CA TYR A 336 -4.51 -17.66 -7.09
C TYR A 336 -4.73 -16.25 -7.60
N HIS A 337 -3.65 -15.50 -7.86
CA HIS A 337 -3.70 -14.10 -8.28
C HIS A 337 -4.57 -13.23 -7.36
N ASN A 338 -4.60 -13.55 -6.05
CA ASN A 338 -5.38 -12.78 -5.09
C ASN A 338 -4.98 -11.30 -5.18
N THR A 339 -5.97 -10.42 -5.20
CA THR A 339 -5.84 -9.00 -5.54
C THR A 339 -5.30 -8.16 -4.37
N ILE A 340 -4.40 -8.73 -3.56
CA ILE A 340 -3.71 -8.06 -2.45
C ILE A 340 -2.90 -6.87 -3.02
N CYS A 341 -3.32 -5.64 -2.70
CA CYS A 341 -2.75 -4.43 -3.29
C CYS A 341 -1.32 -4.16 -2.81
N GLY A 342 -1.03 -4.42 -1.54
CA GLY A 342 0.29 -4.28 -0.90
C GLY A 342 1.18 -5.51 -1.02
N ARG A 343 0.94 -6.40 -1.99
CA ARG A 343 1.75 -7.62 -2.20
C ARG A 343 3.26 -7.35 -2.34
N HIS A 344 3.63 -6.23 -2.97
CA HIS A 344 5.05 -5.86 -3.16
C HIS A 344 5.69 -5.33 -1.86
N PRO A 345 5.07 -4.38 -1.11
CA PRO A 345 5.49 -4.08 0.26
C PRO A 345 5.61 -5.31 1.17
N ILE A 346 4.66 -6.25 1.10
CA ILE A 346 4.70 -7.50 1.87
C ILE A 346 5.89 -8.36 1.44
N GLY A 347 6.13 -8.51 0.13
CA GLY A 347 7.30 -9.22 -0.40
C GLY A 347 8.62 -8.61 0.10
N VAL A 348 8.75 -7.28 0.11
CA VAL A 348 9.92 -6.58 0.68
C VAL A 348 10.09 -6.90 2.17
N LEU A 349 9.02 -6.87 2.96
CA LEU A 349 9.07 -7.21 4.39
C LEU A 349 9.51 -8.66 4.62
N LEU A 350 8.93 -9.64 3.91
CA LEU A 350 9.29 -11.05 4.05
C LEU A 350 10.75 -11.32 3.67
N ASN A 351 11.25 -10.66 2.62
CA ASN A 351 12.67 -10.75 2.26
C ASN A 351 13.59 -10.08 3.29
N ALA A 352 13.16 -8.97 3.91
CA ALA A 352 13.91 -8.36 5.02
C ALA A 352 13.98 -9.28 6.24
N ILE A 353 12.86 -9.93 6.58
CA ILE A 353 12.75 -10.88 7.69
C ILE A 353 13.68 -12.08 7.47
N THR A 354 13.62 -12.72 6.30
CA THR A 354 14.48 -13.87 6.00
C THR A 354 15.96 -13.52 5.99
N GLU A 355 16.35 -12.31 5.57
CA GLU A 355 17.74 -11.85 5.68
C GLU A 355 18.19 -11.72 7.14
N LEU A 356 17.31 -11.27 8.04
CA LEU A 356 17.62 -11.21 9.48
C LEU A 356 17.65 -12.58 10.15
N GLN A 357 16.79 -13.53 9.72
CA GLN A 357 16.81 -14.91 10.20
C GLN A 357 18.12 -15.61 9.85
N LYS A 358 18.68 -15.37 8.66
CA LYS A 358 20.02 -15.88 8.28
C LYS A 358 21.12 -15.38 9.23
N ASN A 359 20.92 -14.21 9.84
CA ASN A 359 21.81 -13.62 10.83
C ASN A 359 21.46 -13.99 12.28
N GLY A 360 20.56 -14.97 12.47
CA GLY A 360 20.22 -15.53 13.78
C GLY A 360 19.13 -14.79 14.55
N MET A 361 18.48 -13.77 13.99
CA MET A 361 17.37 -13.09 14.65
C MET A 361 16.11 -13.96 14.64
N ASN A 362 15.49 -14.15 15.79
CA ASN A 362 14.22 -14.84 15.91
C ASN A 362 13.07 -13.81 15.85
N MET A 363 12.04 -14.14 15.09
CA MET A 363 10.86 -13.29 14.97
C MET A 363 9.64 -14.12 14.63
N SER A 364 8.47 -13.59 14.96
CA SER A 364 7.18 -14.18 14.61
C SER A 364 6.21 -13.09 14.19
N PHE A 365 5.41 -13.39 13.17
CA PHE A 365 4.31 -12.54 12.73
C PHE A 365 2.98 -13.20 13.12
N SER A 366 2.00 -12.40 13.50
CA SER A 366 0.63 -12.89 13.72
C SER A 366 -0.37 -11.86 13.24
N PHE A 367 -1.37 -12.31 12.49
CA PHE A 367 -2.56 -11.53 12.25
C PHE A 367 -3.45 -11.53 13.49
N LEU A 368 -4.05 -10.38 13.77
CA LEU A 368 -4.78 -10.07 14.99
C LEU A 368 -6.25 -9.78 14.73
N ASN A 369 -6.59 -9.41 13.49
CA ASN A 369 -7.96 -9.20 13.05
C ASN A 369 -8.08 -9.42 11.54
N TYR A 370 -9.28 -9.84 11.13
CA TYR A 370 -9.70 -9.94 9.74
C TYR A 370 -11.13 -9.41 9.61
N ALA A 371 -11.39 -8.63 8.58
CA ALA A 371 -12.70 -8.08 8.28
C ALA A 371 -12.93 -8.02 6.76
N GLN A 372 -14.19 -7.92 6.36
CA GLN A 372 -14.59 -7.69 4.97
C GLN A 372 -15.53 -6.47 4.94
N SER A 373 -15.43 -5.64 3.91
CA SER A 373 -16.32 -4.48 3.75
C SER A 373 -17.80 -4.85 3.70
N SER A 374 -18.09 -6.06 3.19
CA SER A 374 -19.42 -6.64 3.01
C SER A 374 -19.27 -8.16 2.79
N GLN A 375 -20.34 -8.91 3.05
CA GLN A 375 -20.37 -10.35 2.78
C GLN A 375 -20.96 -10.62 1.39
N CYS A 376 -20.12 -10.93 0.41
CA CYS A 376 -20.56 -11.34 -0.93
C CYS A 376 -21.26 -12.71 -0.87
N ARG A 377 -22.43 -12.80 -1.51
CA ARG A 377 -23.23 -14.04 -1.64
C ARG A 377 -23.58 -14.36 -3.09
N ASN A 378 -23.65 -13.33 -3.94
CA ASN A 378 -23.97 -13.44 -5.36
C ASN A 378 -22.85 -12.86 -6.24
N TRP A 379 -22.83 -13.23 -7.52
CA TRP A 379 -21.82 -12.79 -8.49
C TRP A 379 -21.81 -11.28 -8.80
N GLN A 380 -22.90 -10.58 -8.46
CA GLN A 380 -23.01 -9.12 -8.62
C GLN A 380 -22.48 -8.36 -7.39
N ASP A 381 -22.27 -9.05 -6.27
CA ASP A 381 -21.72 -8.44 -5.07
C ASP A 381 -20.24 -8.09 -5.28
N SER A 382 -19.73 -7.17 -4.46
CA SER A 382 -18.30 -6.90 -4.38
C SER A 382 -17.90 -6.50 -2.98
N SER A 383 -16.67 -6.85 -2.60
CA SER A 383 -16.11 -6.54 -1.28
C SER A 383 -14.61 -6.33 -1.36
N VAL A 384 -14.06 -5.69 -0.33
CA VAL A 384 -12.62 -5.61 -0.07
C VAL A 384 -12.36 -6.20 1.32
N SER A 385 -11.33 -7.02 1.44
CA SER A 385 -10.90 -7.60 2.71
C SER A 385 -9.83 -6.76 3.39
N TYR A 386 -9.83 -6.77 4.73
CA TYR A 386 -8.90 -6.05 5.58
C TYR A 386 -8.29 -7.00 6.59
N ALA A 387 -6.97 -6.95 6.76
CA ALA A 387 -6.28 -7.70 7.80
C ALA A 387 -5.29 -6.80 8.54
N ALA A 388 -5.16 -7.04 9.84
CA ALA A 388 -4.22 -6.32 10.70
C ALA A 388 -3.33 -7.33 11.42
N GLY A 389 -2.01 -7.13 11.38
CA GLY A 389 -1.05 -8.03 12.01
C GLY A 389 0.21 -7.32 12.49
N ALA A 390 0.98 -8.00 13.33
CA ALA A 390 2.20 -7.47 13.93
C ALA A 390 3.34 -8.50 13.91
N LEU A 391 4.55 -8.01 13.63
CA LEU A 391 5.82 -8.71 13.75
C LEU A 391 6.46 -8.38 15.10
N THR A 392 6.90 -9.38 15.84
CA THR A 392 7.73 -9.22 17.04
C THR A 392 9.08 -9.89 16.82
N VAL A 393 10.16 -9.22 17.21
CA VAL A 393 11.53 -9.76 17.24
C VAL A 393 11.84 -10.14 18.69
N HIS A 394 12.37 -11.35 18.90
CA HIS A 394 12.61 -11.96 20.22
C HIS A 394 14.09 -11.96 20.61
#